data_AF-A0A4R6M194-F1
#
_entry.id   AF-A0A4R6M194-F1
#
_cell.length_a   1.000
_cell.length_b   1.000
_cell.length_c   1.000
_cell.angle_alpha   90.00
_cell.angle_beta   90.00
_cell.angle_gamma   90.00
#
_symmetry.space_group_name_H-M   'P 1'
#
loop_
_entity.id
_entity.type
_entity.pdbx_description
1 polymer ?
#
loop_
_entity_poly.entity_id
_entity_poly.type
_entity_poly.pdbx_seq_one_letter_code
_entity_poly.pdbx_strand_id
1 'polypeptide(L)'
;MNHMKNLLFSIVLLLFFQPSYCDVVPPNSHYVQRCAKIINIDAFPDYGIFACIQSPTKKGIEAYLINSKDCIEKGYKFNALYIMATPRAYIEKFSKGSAQWLNDRNILESSISIPVGESYVDNDDPISSITEYYEIVEITNTNFELYKCKEIISYSDGRPVTLKNYPFPERHRKQKNNPEVVEIYPDIQVLSFLKALLLTLFIETCILFLFFKTKYKEATITNKLLLFTGIIASFATLPYVWFVFPAFIQSRIPYITVSECFAVLVESVIIYKLLKIEYKKALLVSMICNMVSFSIGLLINWITFTLPY
;
A
#
# COMPACT_ATOMS: atom_id res chain seq x y z
N MET A 1 -21.84 26.65 26.94
CA MET A 1 -21.20 25.31 26.89
C MET A 1 -21.78 24.38 25.80
N ASN A 2 -23.03 24.52 25.35
CA ASN A 2 -23.59 23.70 24.25
C ASN A 2 -23.03 24.03 22.86
N HIS A 3 -22.60 25.27 22.62
CA HIS A 3 -22.10 25.68 21.30
C HIS A 3 -20.77 25.00 20.89
N MET A 4 -19.92 24.68 21.87
CA MET A 4 -18.63 24.04 21.65
C MET A 4 -18.76 22.54 21.30
N LYS A 5 -19.81 21.88 21.80
CA LYS A 5 -20.10 20.47 21.50
C LYS A 5 -20.55 20.27 20.05
N ASN A 6 -21.36 21.20 19.54
CA ASN A 6 -21.85 21.14 18.16
C ASN A 6 -20.75 21.45 17.13
N LEU A 7 -19.81 22.35 17.47
CA LEU A 7 -18.67 22.65 16.60
C LEU A 7 -17.70 21.47 16.48
N LEU A 8 -17.41 20.79 17.59
CA LEU A 8 -16.56 19.60 17.59
C LEU A 8 -17.18 18.46 16.75
N PHE A 9 -18.50 18.28 16.86
CA PHE A 9 -19.23 17.28 16.08
C PHE A 9 -19.21 17.59 14.57
N SER A 10 -19.38 18.86 14.16
CA SER A 10 -19.32 19.25 12.74
C SER A 10 -17.91 19.12 12.14
N ILE A 11 -16.85 19.38 12.91
CA ILE A 11 -15.46 19.19 12.44
C ILE A 11 -15.18 17.70 12.23
N VAL A 12 -15.61 16.84 13.16
CA VAL A 12 -15.52 15.39 13.01
C VAL A 12 -16.31 14.92 11.78
N LEU A 13 -17.52 15.45 11.57
CA LEU A 13 -18.35 15.13 10.40
C LEU A 13 -17.70 15.57 9.08
N LEU A 14 -17.08 16.75 9.03
CA LEU A 14 -16.38 17.26 7.85
C LEU A 14 -15.10 16.47 7.54
N LEU A 15 -14.43 15.91 8.55
CA LEU A 15 -13.29 15.00 8.35
C LEU A 15 -13.72 13.65 7.72
N PHE A 16 -14.99 13.25 7.84
CA PHE A 16 -15.53 12.07 7.17
C PHE A 16 -15.91 12.30 5.70
N PHE A 17 -16.10 13.55 5.28
CA PHE A 17 -16.39 13.89 3.89
C PHE A 17 -15.11 14.26 3.14
N GLN A 18 -14.22 13.28 2.94
CA GLN A 18 -13.15 13.40 1.93
C GLN A 18 -13.79 13.42 0.54
N PRO A 19 -13.34 14.28 -0.39
CA PRO A 19 -13.82 14.26 -1.77
C PRO A 19 -13.50 12.89 -2.37
N SER A 20 -14.56 12.12 -2.64
CA SER A 20 -14.46 10.85 -3.34
C SER A 20 -14.28 11.15 -4.83
N TYR A 21 -13.04 11.02 -5.30
CA TYR A 21 -12.75 10.93 -6.73
C TYR A 21 -13.23 9.56 -7.20
N CYS A 22 -14.54 9.44 -7.41
CA CYS A 22 -15.15 8.23 -7.93
C CYS A 22 -14.90 8.18 -9.44
N ASP A 23 -13.78 7.57 -9.84
CA ASP A 23 -13.70 7.06 -11.20
C ASP A 23 -14.77 5.97 -11.38
N VAL A 24 -15.33 5.86 -12.59
CA VAL A 24 -16.41 4.92 -12.85
C VAL A 24 -15.82 3.51 -12.94
N VAL A 25 -15.90 2.79 -11.83
CA VAL A 25 -15.57 1.36 -11.78
C VAL A 25 -16.64 0.60 -12.57
N PRO A 26 -16.28 -0.19 -13.60
CA PRO A 26 -17.24 -1.04 -14.30
C PRO A 26 -17.98 -1.98 -13.35
N PRO A 27 -19.26 -2.31 -13.61
CA PRO A 27 -20.00 -3.24 -12.76
C PRO A 27 -19.30 -4.60 -12.70
N ASN A 28 -19.37 -5.25 -11.54
CA ASN A 28 -18.72 -6.55 -11.27
C ASN A 28 -17.20 -6.56 -11.47
N SER A 29 -16.55 -5.41 -11.27
CA SER A 29 -15.09 -5.33 -11.34
C SER A 29 -14.51 -4.58 -10.15
N HIS A 30 -13.23 -4.80 -9.89
CA HIS A 30 -12.46 -4.02 -8.95
C HIS A 30 -11.12 -3.62 -9.55
N TYR A 31 -10.51 -2.66 -8.87
CA TYR A 31 -9.25 -2.07 -9.27
C TYR A 31 -8.06 -2.96 -8.92
N VAL A 32 -7.18 -3.21 -9.90
CA VAL A 32 -5.89 -3.89 -9.67
C VAL A 32 -4.75 -2.91 -9.81
N GLN A 33 -3.95 -2.78 -8.75
CA GLN A 33 -2.74 -1.97 -8.79
C GLN A 33 -1.67 -2.66 -9.64
N ARG A 34 -1.26 -2.02 -10.74
CA ARG A 34 -0.14 -2.50 -11.57
C ARG A 34 1.10 -1.66 -11.35
N CYS A 35 2.23 -2.33 -11.19
CA CYS A 35 3.53 -1.69 -11.06
C CYS A 35 4.53 -2.34 -12.02
N ALA A 36 5.25 -1.55 -12.82
CA ALA A 36 6.37 -2.05 -13.61
C ALA A 36 7.67 -1.47 -13.09
N LYS A 37 8.73 -2.28 -13.02
CA LYS A 37 10.07 -1.87 -12.56
C LYS A 37 11.14 -2.34 -13.53
N ILE A 38 12.15 -1.51 -13.79
CA ILE A 38 13.33 -1.91 -14.56
C ILE A 38 14.52 -2.00 -13.61
N ILE A 39 14.99 -3.21 -13.30
CA ILE A 39 15.81 -3.42 -12.09
C ILE A 39 17.31 -3.26 -12.28
N ASN A 40 17.81 -3.29 -13.52
CA ASN A 40 19.24 -3.22 -13.83
C ASN A 40 19.65 -1.90 -14.51
N ILE A 41 18.89 -0.81 -14.32
CA ILE A 41 19.23 0.53 -14.85
C ILE A 41 20.65 0.94 -14.45
N ASP A 42 21.05 0.64 -13.22
CA ASP A 42 22.35 1.00 -12.67
C ASP A 42 23.54 0.33 -13.40
N ALA A 43 23.29 -0.72 -14.20
CA ALA A 43 24.30 -1.35 -15.04
C ALA A 43 24.59 -0.56 -16.34
N PHE A 44 23.82 0.49 -16.66
CA PHE A 44 23.94 1.30 -17.87
C PHE A 44 24.14 2.80 -17.54
N PRO A 45 25.22 3.18 -16.83
CA PRO A 45 25.39 4.54 -16.30
C PRO A 45 25.55 5.62 -17.38
N ASP A 46 25.93 5.24 -18.60
CA ASP A 46 26.10 6.15 -19.73
C ASP A 46 24.77 6.58 -20.37
N TYR A 47 23.66 5.94 -19.99
CA TYR A 47 22.32 6.22 -20.48
C TYR A 47 21.41 6.71 -19.34
N GLY A 48 20.50 7.62 -19.67
CA GLY A 48 19.32 7.86 -18.83
C GLY A 48 18.11 7.17 -19.42
N ILE A 49 17.34 6.54 -18.55
CA ILE A 49 16.12 5.79 -18.90
C ILE A 49 14.91 6.60 -18.43
N PHE A 50 13.96 6.83 -19.32
CA PHE A 50 12.81 7.69 -19.11
C PHE A 50 11.50 6.97 -19.36
N ALA A 51 10.48 7.38 -18.63
CA ALA A 51 9.10 7.12 -18.95
C ALA A 51 8.50 8.37 -19.57
N CYS A 52 8.00 8.24 -20.79
CA CYS A 52 7.34 9.29 -21.54
C CYS A 52 5.84 9.01 -21.61
N ILE A 53 5.05 9.88 -21.00
CA ILE A 53 3.59 9.80 -20.93
C ILE A 53 3.01 10.79 -21.94
N GLN A 54 2.22 10.28 -22.89
CA GLN A 54 1.47 11.09 -23.84
C GLN A 54 -0.02 11.00 -23.52
N SER A 55 -0.64 12.14 -23.19
CA SER A 55 -2.08 12.20 -22.95
C SER A 55 -2.83 12.43 -24.26
N PRO A 56 -4.01 11.81 -24.49
CA PRO A 56 -4.79 12.05 -25.70
C PRO A 56 -5.30 13.48 -25.81
N THR A 57 -5.46 14.20 -24.68
CA THR A 57 -6.02 15.56 -24.64
C THR A 57 -4.96 16.66 -24.60
N LYS A 58 -3.73 16.36 -24.17
CA LYS A 58 -2.63 17.33 -24.13
C LYS A 58 -1.68 17.11 -25.31
N LYS A 59 -1.29 18.19 -26.00
CA LYS A 59 -0.30 18.13 -27.09
C LYS A 59 1.15 17.90 -26.60
N GLY A 60 1.38 17.87 -25.29
CA GLY A 60 2.70 17.70 -24.68
C GLY A 60 2.95 16.28 -24.21
N ILE A 61 4.22 15.95 -24.04
CA ILE A 61 4.69 14.68 -23.48
C ILE A 61 5.33 15.00 -22.15
N GLU A 62 4.84 14.34 -21.11
CA GLU A 62 5.41 14.43 -19.77
C GLU A 62 6.46 13.32 -19.66
N ALA A 63 7.71 13.68 -19.40
CA ALA A 63 8.81 12.72 -19.29
C ALA A 63 9.44 12.80 -17.90
N TYR A 64 9.74 11.64 -17.31
CA TYR A 64 10.45 11.56 -16.05
C TYR A 64 11.52 10.47 -16.07
N LEU A 65 12.62 10.70 -15.36
CA LEU A 65 13.72 9.75 -15.23
C LEU A 65 13.30 8.60 -14.32
N ILE A 66 13.58 7.37 -14.72
CA ILE A 66 13.25 6.15 -13.97
C ILE A 66 14.48 5.71 -13.18
N ASN A 67 14.31 5.39 -11.89
CA ASN A 67 15.32 4.67 -11.11
C ASN A 67 14.96 3.19 -10.96
N SER A 68 15.95 2.36 -10.60
CA SER A 68 15.78 0.89 -10.49
C SER A 68 14.73 0.44 -9.47
N LYS A 69 14.38 1.32 -8.51
CA LYS A 69 13.40 1.05 -7.45
C LYS A 69 12.00 1.58 -7.76
N ASP A 70 11.90 2.51 -8.71
CA ASP A 70 10.69 3.27 -8.96
C ASP A 70 9.61 2.38 -9.57
N CYS A 71 8.36 2.68 -9.22
CA CYS A 71 7.23 2.13 -9.91
C CYS A 71 6.94 3.01 -11.13
N ILE A 72 6.95 2.42 -12.32
CA ILE A 72 6.64 3.15 -13.54
C ILE A 72 5.11 3.31 -13.62
N GLU A 73 4.65 4.56 -13.65
CA GLU A 73 3.24 4.92 -13.68
C GLU A 73 2.88 5.47 -15.05
N LYS A 74 1.74 5.02 -15.59
CA LYS A 74 1.16 5.54 -16.84
C LYS A 74 0.45 6.89 -16.64
N GLY A 75 0.17 7.26 -15.39
CA GLY A 75 -0.81 8.27 -15.05
C GLY A 75 -2.22 7.82 -15.43
N TYR A 76 -2.98 8.71 -16.09
CA TYR A 76 -4.38 8.50 -16.41
C TYR A 76 -4.62 7.39 -17.46
N LYS A 77 -5.74 6.66 -17.32
CA LYS A 77 -6.13 5.44 -18.05
C LYS A 77 -5.86 5.46 -19.57
N PHE A 78 -6.12 6.59 -20.22
CA PHE A 78 -6.02 6.73 -21.68
C PHE A 78 -4.69 7.26 -22.20
N ASN A 79 -3.71 7.48 -21.32
CA ASN A 79 -2.40 7.91 -21.77
C ASN A 79 -1.73 6.80 -22.60
N ALA A 80 -0.67 7.13 -23.34
CA ALA A 80 0.30 6.15 -23.84
C ALA A 80 1.56 6.27 -22.97
N LEU A 81 2.20 5.14 -22.65
CA LEU A 81 3.51 5.13 -22.01
C LEU A 81 4.53 4.55 -22.97
N TYR A 82 5.63 5.28 -23.14
CA TYR A 82 6.81 4.82 -23.84
C TYR A 82 7.98 4.77 -22.87
N ILE A 83 8.78 3.71 -22.93
CA ILE A 83 10.06 3.67 -22.21
C ILE A 83 11.16 4.02 -23.20
N MET A 84 12.02 4.95 -22.80
CA MET A 84 13.02 5.52 -23.69
C MET A 84 14.40 5.54 -23.05
N ALA A 85 15.44 5.42 -23.86
CA ALA A 85 16.82 5.57 -23.46
C ALA A 85 17.50 6.66 -24.30
N THR A 86 18.38 7.44 -23.68
CA THR A 86 19.22 8.43 -24.37
C THR A 86 20.57 8.53 -23.65
N PRO A 87 21.67 8.85 -24.35
CA PRO A 87 22.95 9.12 -23.71
C PRO A 87 22.83 10.19 -22.61
N ARG A 88 23.45 9.97 -21.46
CA ARG A 88 23.32 10.85 -20.30
C ARG A 88 23.82 12.27 -20.58
N ALA A 89 24.90 12.40 -21.36
CA ALA A 89 25.43 13.68 -21.84
C ALA A 89 24.44 14.49 -22.71
N TYR A 90 23.43 13.83 -23.29
CA TYR A 90 22.37 14.49 -24.05
C TYR A 90 21.33 15.14 -23.12
N ILE A 91 20.97 14.44 -22.04
CA ILE A 91 19.94 14.87 -21.07
C ILE A 91 20.30 16.19 -20.42
N GLU A 92 21.57 16.36 -20.04
CA GLU A 92 22.08 17.56 -19.36
C GLU A 92 21.88 18.84 -20.18
N LYS A 93 21.70 18.71 -21.50
CA LYS A 93 21.48 19.84 -22.43
C LYS A 93 20.01 20.21 -22.57
N PHE A 94 19.07 19.37 -22.12
CA PHE A 94 17.63 19.62 -22.26
C PHE A 94 17.04 20.22 -20.99
N SER A 95 16.38 21.37 -21.14
CA SER A 95 15.52 21.91 -20.09
C SER A 95 14.26 21.03 -19.96
N LYS A 96 13.87 20.74 -18.71
CA LYS A 96 12.66 19.98 -18.38
C LYS A 96 11.46 20.57 -19.15
N GLY A 97 10.85 19.77 -20.04
CA GLY A 97 9.56 20.09 -20.67
C GLY A 97 9.55 20.37 -22.18
N SER A 98 10.64 20.12 -22.93
CA SER A 98 10.57 20.26 -24.40
C SER A 98 9.72 19.14 -25.03
N ALA A 99 8.76 19.50 -25.89
CA ALA A 99 7.72 18.61 -26.42
C ALA A 99 8.17 17.71 -27.59
N GLN A 100 9.48 17.50 -27.81
CA GLN A 100 10.01 16.85 -29.03
C GLN A 100 10.69 15.49 -28.82
N TRP A 101 10.58 14.87 -27.63
CA TRP A 101 11.27 13.61 -27.30
C TRP A 101 11.01 12.47 -28.30
N LEU A 102 9.78 12.29 -28.80
CA LEU A 102 9.46 11.16 -29.69
C LEU A 102 10.13 11.22 -31.07
N ASN A 103 10.53 12.41 -31.52
CA ASN A 103 11.04 12.62 -32.88
C ASN A 103 12.56 12.83 -32.92
N ASP A 104 13.23 12.78 -31.77
CA ASP A 104 14.67 12.97 -31.68
C ASP A 104 15.41 11.70 -32.08
N ARG A 105 16.43 11.83 -32.92
CA ARG A 105 17.24 10.69 -33.37
C ARG A 105 18.16 10.13 -32.29
N ASN A 106 18.40 10.89 -31.21
CA ASN A 106 19.23 10.45 -30.10
C ASN A 106 18.43 9.68 -29.03
N ILE A 107 17.12 9.54 -29.23
CA ILE A 107 16.22 8.86 -28.31
C ILE A 107 15.85 7.51 -28.90
N LEU A 108 16.01 6.49 -28.07
CA LEU A 108 15.72 5.11 -28.41
C LEU A 108 14.46 4.68 -27.66
N GLU A 109 13.44 4.26 -28.39
CA GLU A 109 12.25 3.64 -27.81
C GLU A 109 12.51 2.16 -27.51
N SER A 110 11.98 1.66 -26.40
CA SER A 110 12.12 0.26 -26.03
C SER A 110 11.37 -0.66 -27.01
N SER A 111 11.91 -1.86 -27.22
CA SER A 111 11.32 -2.90 -28.07
C SER A 111 9.94 -3.42 -27.62
N ILE A 112 9.54 -3.14 -26.38
CA ILE A 112 8.28 -3.61 -25.79
C ILE A 112 7.44 -2.45 -25.28
N SER A 113 6.11 -2.60 -25.38
CA SER A 113 5.16 -1.76 -24.65
C SER A 113 4.92 -2.36 -23.27
N ILE A 114 5.19 -1.62 -22.22
CA ILE A 114 4.87 -2.06 -20.85
C ILE A 114 3.38 -1.77 -20.58
N PRO A 115 2.57 -2.78 -20.23
CA PRO A 115 1.17 -2.60 -19.86
C PRO A 115 1.07 -2.02 -18.44
N VAL A 116 1.46 -0.77 -18.29
CA VAL A 116 1.28 0.01 -17.06
C VAL A 116 -0.12 0.62 -16.99
N GLY A 117 -0.55 0.92 -15.77
CA GLY A 117 -1.80 1.63 -15.51
C GLY A 117 -2.91 0.75 -14.98
N GLU A 118 -4.06 1.38 -14.81
CA GLU A 118 -5.22 0.81 -14.14
C GLU A 118 -5.86 -0.28 -14.99
N SER A 119 -5.96 -1.49 -14.45
CA SER A 119 -6.80 -2.54 -15.02
C SER A 119 -7.91 -2.88 -14.04
N TYR A 120 -9.12 -2.95 -14.56
CA TYR A 120 -10.23 -3.57 -13.85
C TYR A 120 -10.22 -5.06 -14.15
N VAL A 121 -10.31 -5.88 -13.10
CA VAL A 121 -10.53 -7.32 -13.23
C VAL A 121 -11.89 -7.66 -12.68
N ASP A 122 -12.45 -8.80 -13.11
CA ASP A 122 -13.72 -9.29 -12.59
C ASP A 122 -13.62 -9.51 -11.07
N ASN A 123 -14.69 -9.24 -10.33
CA ASN A 123 -14.75 -9.47 -8.88
C ASN A 123 -14.56 -10.94 -8.49
N ASP A 124 -14.77 -11.87 -9.42
CA ASP A 124 -14.48 -13.30 -9.23
C ASP A 124 -12.96 -13.60 -9.28
N ASP A 125 -12.12 -12.69 -9.79
CA ASP A 125 -10.66 -12.84 -9.84
C ASP A 125 -10.00 -12.09 -8.66
N PRO A 126 -9.51 -12.76 -7.61
CA PRO A 126 -9.12 -12.10 -6.37
C PRO A 126 -7.81 -11.29 -6.47
N ILE A 127 -7.25 -11.06 -7.66
CA ILE A 127 -5.99 -10.31 -7.84
C ILE A 127 -6.12 -8.90 -7.28
N SER A 128 -5.27 -8.56 -6.32
CA SER A 128 -5.20 -7.21 -5.75
C SER A 128 -4.13 -6.34 -6.41
N SER A 129 -3.00 -6.94 -6.81
CA SER A 129 -1.91 -6.21 -7.46
C SER A 129 -1.04 -7.11 -8.33
N ILE A 130 -0.42 -6.51 -9.35
CA ILE A 130 0.53 -7.14 -10.25
C ILE A 130 1.79 -6.27 -10.31
N THR A 131 2.93 -6.81 -9.90
CA THR A 131 4.23 -6.16 -10.07
C THR A 131 5.06 -6.90 -11.12
N GLU A 132 5.32 -6.24 -12.23
CA GLU A 132 6.15 -6.74 -13.33
C GLU A 132 7.57 -6.17 -13.22
N TYR A 133 8.55 -7.02 -13.47
CA TYR A 133 9.96 -6.68 -13.44
C TYR A 133 10.57 -6.92 -14.82
N TYR A 134 11.31 -5.92 -15.25
CA TYR A 134 11.96 -5.84 -16.54
C TYR A 134 13.46 -5.65 -16.34
N GLU A 135 14.23 -6.15 -17.29
CA GLU A 135 15.67 -5.95 -17.39
C GLU A 135 16.00 -5.38 -18.77
N ILE A 136 16.97 -4.47 -18.78
CA ILE A 136 17.61 -3.97 -19.98
C ILE A 136 18.55 -5.07 -20.47
N VAL A 137 18.26 -5.56 -21.67
CA VAL A 137 19.03 -6.60 -22.34
C VAL A 137 20.21 -5.98 -23.08
N GLU A 138 19.92 -4.93 -23.84
CA GLU A 138 20.87 -4.30 -24.73
C GLU A 138 20.46 -2.84 -24.95
N ILE A 139 21.46 -1.94 -24.90
CA ILE A 139 21.34 -0.57 -25.38
C ILE A 139 22.48 -0.33 -26.36
N THR A 140 22.14 -0.04 -27.60
CA THR A 140 23.06 0.40 -28.67
C THR A 140 22.58 1.73 -29.23
N ASN A 141 23.28 2.28 -30.22
CA ASN A 141 22.87 3.53 -30.87
C ASN A 141 21.53 3.44 -31.65
N THR A 142 20.98 2.24 -31.84
CA THR A 142 19.77 2.03 -32.65
C THR A 142 18.77 1.07 -32.02
N ASN A 143 19.14 0.42 -30.92
CA ASN A 143 18.32 -0.60 -30.28
C ASN A 143 18.30 -0.38 -28.78
N PHE A 144 17.11 -0.45 -28.19
CA PHE A 144 16.89 -0.49 -26.76
C PHE A 144 15.94 -1.65 -26.47
N GLU A 145 16.50 -2.75 -25.96
CA GLU A 145 15.76 -3.98 -25.73
C GLU A 145 15.50 -4.16 -24.24
N LEU A 146 14.22 -4.30 -23.88
CA LEU A 146 13.77 -4.66 -22.55
C LEU A 146 13.18 -6.06 -22.56
N TYR A 147 13.32 -6.76 -21.44
CA TYR A 147 12.81 -8.10 -21.27
C TYR A 147 12.08 -8.25 -19.93
N LYS A 148 10.86 -8.80 -19.95
CA LYS A 148 10.11 -9.12 -18.73
C LYS A 148 10.71 -10.37 -18.09
N CYS A 149 11.42 -10.22 -16.98
CA CYS A 149 12.10 -11.33 -16.32
C CYS A 149 11.29 -11.94 -15.17
N LYS A 150 10.40 -11.18 -14.53
CA LYS A 150 9.65 -11.63 -13.35
C LYS A 150 8.31 -10.92 -13.20
N GLU A 151 7.31 -11.62 -12.66
CA GLU A 151 5.99 -11.07 -12.30
C GLU A 151 5.58 -11.59 -10.93
N ILE A 152 5.07 -10.69 -10.10
CA ILE A 152 4.57 -10.98 -8.76
C ILE A 152 3.09 -10.60 -8.72
N ILE A 153 2.22 -11.58 -8.47
CA ILE A 153 0.77 -11.39 -8.39
C ILE A 153 0.33 -11.59 -6.95
N SER A 154 -0.29 -10.58 -6.36
CA SER A 154 -0.87 -10.65 -5.02
C SER A 154 -2.39 -10.76 -5.10
N TYR A 155 -3.00 -11.44 -4.12
CA TYR A 155 -4.43 -11.65 -4.05
C TYR A 155 -5.02 -11.00 -2.80
N SER A 156 -6.29 -10.59 -2.89
CA SER A 156 -7.07 -9.97 -1.81
C SER A 156 -7.73 -11.00 -0.88
N ASP A 157 -7.86 -12.25 -1.32
CA ASP A 157 -8.52 -13.34 -0.58
C ASP A 157 -7.57 -14.12 0.34
N GLY A 158 -6.33 -13.66 0.49
CA GLY A 158 -5.32 -14.28 1.34
C GLY A 158 -4.56 -15.44 0.70
N ARG A 159 -4.77 -15.74 -0.59
CA ARG A 159 -3.92 -16.69 -1.32
C ARG A 159 -2.44 -16.28 -1.29
N PRO A 160 -1.51 -17.25 -1.34
CA PRO A 160 -0.09 -16.96 -1.42
C PRO A 160 0.23 -16.15 -2.69
N VAL A 161 1.28 -15.35 -2.61
CA VAL A 161 1.74 -14.54 -3.74
C VAL A 161 2.25 -15.49 -4.83
N THR A 162 1.79 -15.28 -6.06
CA THR A 162 2.27 -16.04 -7.22
C THR A 162 3.48 -15.33 -7.81
N LEU A 163 4.65 -15.96 -7.74
CA LEU A 163 5.85 -15.53 -8.45
C LEU A 163 5.95 -16.28 -9.76
N LYS A 164 5.95 -15.56 -10.89
CA LYS A 164 6.26 -16.12 -12.21
C LYS A 164 7.62 -15.62 -12.66
N ASN A 165 8.54 -16.54 -12.91
CA ASN A 165 9.83 -16.23 -13.52
C ASN A 165 9.77 -16.51 -15.02
N TYR A 166 10.26 -15.56 -15.81
CA TYR A 166 10.33 -15.66 -17.26
C TYR A 166 11.80 -15.85 -17.63
N PRO A 167 12.24 -17.07 -17.96
CA PRO A 167 13.65 -17.33 -18.24
C PRO A 167 14.11 -16.56 -19.48
N PHE A 168 15.22 -15.83 -19.34
CA PHE A 168 15.78 -15.07 -20.45
C PHE A 168 15.94 -15.96 -21.69
N PRO A 169 15.45 -15.55 -22.87
CA PRO A 169 15.64 -16.33 -24.08
C PRO A 169 17.12 -16.31 -24.42
N GLU A 170 17.85 -17.38 -24.09
CA GLU A 170 19.17 -17.61 -24.68
C GLU A 170 19.00 -17.47 -26.20
N ARG A 171 19.72 -16.51 -26.82
CA ARG A 171 19.55 -16.05 -28.22
C ARG A 171 19.54 -17.16 -29.30
N HIS A 172 19.72 -18.43 -28.95
CA HIS A 172 19.76 -19.57 -29.88
C HIS A 172 18.95 -20.82 -29.51
N ARG A 173 18.07 -20.84 -28.50
CA ARG A 173 17.20 -22.01 -28.27
C ARG A 173 15.73 -21.65 -28.26
N LYS A 174 15.01 -22.15 -29.28
CA LYS A 174 13.55 -22.29 -29.28
C LYS A 174 13.15 -23.25 -28.17
N GLN A 175 13.12 -22.79 -26.93
CA GLN A 175 12.62 -23.55 -25.80
C GLN A 175 11.23 -23.04 -25.45
N LYS A 176 10.26 -23.95 -25.52
CA LYS A 176 8.87 -23.71 -25.12
C LYS A 176 8.82 -23.84 -23.60
N ASN A 177 9.31 -22.82 -22.89
CA ASN A 177 9.41 -22.84 -21.43
C ASN A 177 8.11 -22.31 -20.84
N ASN A 178 7.42 -23.16 -20.07
CA ASN A 178 6.35 -22.72 -19.18
C ASN A 178 6.98 -21.94 -18.02
N PRO A 179 6.41 -20.79 -17.61
CA PRO A 179 6.93 -20.03 -16.48
C PRO A 179 6.90 -20.89 -15.21
N GLU A 180 7.99 -20.88 -14.46
CA GLU A 180 8.04 -21.51 -13.14
C GLU A 180 7.22 -20.65 -12.18
N VAL A 181 6.21 -21.25 -11.57
CA VAL A 181 5.32 -20.60 -10.61
C VAL A 181 5.76 -21.02 -9.21
N VAL A 182 6.29 -20.09 -8.43
CA VAL A 182 6.64 -20.30 -7.03
C VAL A 182 5.62 -19.57 -6.17
N GLU A 183 4.99 -20.28 -5.23
CA GLU A 183 4.13 -19.67 -4.23
C GLU A 183 4.98 -19.14 -3.07
N ILE A 184 4.91 -17.84 -2.81
CA ILE A 184 5.65 -17.18 -1.73
C ILE A 184 4.64 -16.67 -0.69
N TYR A 185 4.79 -17.10 0.56
CA TYR A 185 4.04 -16.53 1.67
C TYR A 185 4.65 -15.17 2.06
N PRO A 186 3.84 -14.12 2.21
CA PRO A 186 4.38 -12.78 2.45
C PRO A 186 4.86 -12.62 3.91
N ASP A 187 6.09 -13.05 4.19
CA ASP A 187 6.75 -12.86 5.50
C ASP A 187 6.70 -11.39 5.99
N ILE A 188 6.70 -10.45 5.05
CA ILE A 188 6.65 -9.00 5.31
C ILE A 188 5.32 -8.60 5.98
N GLN A 189 4.19 -9.21 5.59
CA GLN A 189 2.88 -8.87 6.16
C GLN A 189 2.78 -9.35 7.61
N VAL A 190 3.25 -10.57 7.90
CA VAL A 190 3.27 -11.12 9.26
C VAL A 190 4.16 -10.28 10.18
N LEU A 191 5.32 -9.85 9.70
CA LEU A 191 6.20 -8.97 10.47
C LEU A 191 5.56 -7.60 10.74
N SER A 192 4.84 -7.05 9.77
CA SER A 192 4.14 -5.76 9.89
C SER A 192 2.98 -5.85 10.89
N PHE A 193 2.22 -6.94 10.83
CA PHE A 193 1.22 -7.28 11.83
C PHE A 193 1.83 -7.40 13.23
N LEU A 194 2.92 -8.15 13.39
CA LEU A 194 3.56 -8.34 14.69
C LEU A 194 4.06 -7.02 15.28
N LYS A 195 4.64 -6.14 14.46
CA LYS A 195 5.05 -4.79 14.87
C LYS A 195 3.85 -3.96 15.34
N ALA A 196 2.75 -3.97 14.58
CA ALA A 196 1.54 -3.25 14.94
C ALA A 196 0.93 -3.79 16.24
N LEU A 197 0.84 -5.13 16.38
CA LEU A 197 0.34 -5.79 17.59
C LEU A 197 1.15 -5.41 18.83
N LEU A 198 2.48 -5.47 18.76
CA LEU A 198 3.35 -5.11 19.89
C LEU A 198 3.22 -3.63 20.27
N LEU A 199 3.12 -2.75 19.27
CA LEU A 199 2.93 -1.32 19.50
C LEU A 199 1.58 -1.04 20.18
N THR A 200 0.50 -1.61 19.66
CA THR A 200 -0.85 -1.44 20.22
C THR A 200 -0.93 -1.98 21.64
N LEU A 201 -0.42 -3.20 21.87
CA LEU A 201 -0.34 -3.81 23.20
C LEU A 201 0.37 -2.89 24.20
N PHE A 202 1.49 -2.29 23.80
CA PHE A 202 2.22 -1.36 24.65
C PHE A 202 1.38 -0.12 24.99
N ILE A 203 0.83 0.57 23.98
CA ILE A 203 0.05 1.79 24.15
C ILE A 203 -1.19 1.54 25.03
N GLU A 204 -1.98 0.53 24.70
CA GLU A 204 -3.24 0.25 25.37
C GLU A 204 -3.02 -0.22 26.80
N THR A 205 -1.97 -1.03 27.04
CA THR A 205 -1.59 -1.41 28.40
C THR A 205 -1.17 -0.19 29.20
N CYS A 206 -0.37 0.73 28.64
CA CYS A 206 0.01 1.97 29.33
C CYS A 206 -1.22 2.83 29.70
N ILE A 207 -2.19 2.98 28.79
CA ILE A 207 -3.42 3.73 29.04
C ILE A 207 -4.26 3.05 30.12
N LEU A 208 -4.39 1.72 30.06
CA LEU A 208 -5.10 0.93 31.06
C LEU A 208 -4.49 1.15 32.45
N PHE A 209 -3.17 1.04 32.57
CA PHE A 209 -2.46 1.32 33.82
C PHE A 209 -2.68 2.75 34.30
N LEU A 210 -2.58 3.74 33.41
CA LEU A 210 -2.78 5.14 33.75
C LEU A 210 -4.20 5.37 34.29
N PHE A 211 -5.24 4.87 33.63
CA PHE A 211 -6.63 5.04 34.07
C PHE A 211 -6.90 4.38 35.42
N PHE A 212 -6.49 3.11 35.61
CA PHE A 212 -6.81 2.39 36.83
C PHE A 212 -5.97 2.83 38.03
N LYS A 213 -4.72 3.25 37.82
CA LYS A 213 -3.86 3.71 38.92
C LYS A 213 -4.06 5.17 39.29
N THR A 214 -4.43 6.03 38.35
CA THR A 214 -4.58 7.48 38.64
C THR A 214 -6.04 7.89 38.86
N LYS A 215 -6.94 7.47 37.96
CA LYS A 215 -8.32 8.00 37.89
C LYS A 215 -9.30 7.19 38.73
N TYR A 216 -9.32 5.88 38.57
CA TYR A 216 -10.27 5.03 39.29
C TYR A 216 -9.78 4.63 40.68
N LYS A 217 -8.46 4.57 40.90
CA LYS A 217 -7.83 4.25 42.20
C LYS A 217 -8.36 2.97 42.85
N GLU A 218 -8.70 1.97 42.03
CA GLU A 218 -9.25 0.69 42.49
C GLU A 218 -8.13 -0.15 43.12
N ALA A 219 -8.03 -0.11 44.45
CA ALA A 219 -6.97 -0.78 45.21
C ALA A 219 -6.98 -2.31 45.06
N THR A 220 -8.11 -2.89 44.67
CA THR A 220 -8.29 -4.34 44.49
C THR A 220 -7.64 -4.87 43.21
N ILE A 221 -7.35 -4.01 42.23
CA ILE A 221 -6.84 -4.43 40.92
C ILE A 221 -5.30 -4.50 40.95
N THR A 222 -4.79 -5.73 40.86
CA THR A 222 -3.35 -6.00 40.83
C THR A 222 -2.72 -5.61 39.49
N ASN A 223 -1.43 -5.23 39.51
CA ASN A 223 -0.69 -4.86 38.29
C ASN A 223 -0.60 -6.02 37.30
N LYS A 224 -0.49 -7.26 37.81
CA LYS A 224 -0.45 -8.46 36.97
C LYS A 224 -1.76 -8.64 36.19
N LEU A 225 -2.90 -8.39 36.84
CA LEU A 225 -4.21 -8.48 36.21
C LEU A 225 -4.42 -7.40 35.14
N LEU A 226 -3.93 -6.16 35.37
CA LEU A 226 -3.96 -5.09 34.36
C LEU A 226 -3.12 -5.46 33.13
N LEU A 227 -1.88 -5.90 33.33
CA LEU A 227 -1.01 -6.33 32.24
C LEU A 227 -1.65 -7.46 31.44
N PHE A 228 -2.14 -8.50 32.12
CA PHE A 228 -2.83 -9.61 31.47
C PHE A 228 -4.06 -9.16 30.69
N THR A 229 -4.86 -8.25 31.26
CA THR A 229 -6.06 -7.71 30.58
C THR A 229 -5.70 -6.96 29.31
N GLY A 230 -4.68 -6.10 29.34
CA GLY A 230 -4.21 -5.38 28.16
C GLY A 230 -3.75 -6.32 27.05
N ILE A 231 -2.95 -7.33 27.39
CA ILE A 231 -2.49 -8.35 26.42
C ILE A 231 -3.68 -9.10 25.80
N ILE A 232 -4.58 -9.65 26.63
CA ILE A 232 -5.71 -10.45 26.13
C ILE A 232 -6.67 -9.62 25.28
N ALA A 233 -6.91 -8.36 25.66
CA ALA A 233 -7.76 -7.45 24.91
C ALA A 233 -7.26 -7.28 23.46
N SER A 234 -6.00 -6.85 23.27
CA SER A 234 -5.46 -6.59 21.92
C SER A 234 -5.25 -7.88 21.12
N PHE A 235 -4.85 -8.99 21.75
CA PHE A 235 -4.70 -10.29 21.07
C PHE A 235 -6.04 -10.88 20.61
N ALA A 236 -7.13 -10.58 21.29
CA ALA A 236 -8.46 -11.08 20.91
C ALA A 236 -9.05 -10.31 19.72
N THR A 237 -8.67 -9.05 19.50
CA THR A 237 -9.29 -8.18 18.49
C THR A 237 -8.43 -8.01 17.24
N LEU A 238 -7.13 -7.77 17.38
CA LEU A 238 -6.27 -7.40 16.25
C LEU A 238 -6.13 -8.46 15.15
N PRO A 239 -6.05 -9.77 15.42
CA PRO A 239 -6.03 -10.77 14.35
C PRO A 239 -7.28 -10.73 13.47
N TYR A 240 -8.45 -10.45 14.05
CA TYR A 240 -9.69 -10.31 13.29
C TYR A 240 -9.66 -9.06 12.42
N VAL A 241 -9.19 -7.93 12.97
CA VAL A 241 -9.05 -6.68 12.23
C VAL A 241 -8.08 -6.86 11.05
N TRP A 242 -6.94 -7.53 11.23
CA TRP A 242 -5.91 -7.64 10.19
C TRP A 242 -6.15 -8.74 9.15
N PHE A 243 -6.77 -9.85 9.54
CA PHE A 243 -6.84 -11.04 8.67
C PHE A 243 -8.26 -11.45 8.31
N VAL A 244 -9.24 -11.16 9.17
CA VAL A 244 -10.63 -11.57 8.91
C VAL A 244 -11.39 -10.47 8.18
N PHE A 245 -11.34 -9.22 8.66
CA PHE A 245 -12.16 -8.14 8.10
C PHE A 245 -11.77 -7.72 6.68
N PRO A 246 -10.49 -7.67 6.28
CA PRO A 246 -10.12 -7.33 4.91
C PRO A 246 -10.67 -8.31 3.87
N ALA A 247 -10.93 -9.57 4.26
CA ALA A 247 -11.52 -10.57 3.38
C ALA A 247 -13.00 -10.29 3.05
N PHE A 248 -13.70 -9.49 3.87
CA PHE A 248 -15.12 -9.19 3.68
C PHE A 248 -15.40 -7.72 3.35
N ILE A 249 -14.51 -6.80 3.74
CA ILE A 249 -14.74 -5.36 3.64
C ILE A 249 -13.61 -4.72 2.83
N GLN A 250 -13.83 -4.61 1.52
CA GLN A 250 -12.85 -4.05 0.59
C GLN A 250 -12.76 -2.52 0.66
N SER A 251 -13.88 -1.84 1.00
CA SER A 251 -13.91 -0.38 1.07
C SER A 251 -13.27 0.13 2.37
N ARG A 252 -12.35 1.08 2.24
CA ARG A 252 -11.51 1.58 3.35
C ARG A 252 -12.30 2.19 4.51
N ILE A 253 -13.28 3.05 4.23
CA ILE A 253 -14.04 3.76 5.27
C ILE A 253 -14.92 2.75 6.05
N PRO A 254 -15.73 1.89 5.40
CA PRO A 254 -16.45 0.82 6.09
C PRO A 254 -15.52 -0.11 6.87
N TYR A 255 -14.37 -0.48 6.31
CA TYR A 255 -13.39 -1.35 6.98
C TYR A 255 -12.95 -0.74 8.31
N ILE A 256 -12.45 0.50 8.30
CA ILE A 256 -12.00 1.21 9.51
C ILE A 256 -13.15 1.35 10.52
N THR A 257 -14.33 1.76 10.05
CA THR A 257 -15.46 2.01 10.95
C THR A 257 -15.89 0.72 11.66
N VAL A 258 -16.02 -0.38 10.92
CA VAL A 258 -16.44 -1.68 11.45
C VAL A 258 -15.35 -2.29 12.33
N SER A 259 -14.07 -2.18 11.95
CA SER A 259 -12.94 -2.70 12.73
C SER A 259 -12.82 -2.04 14.09
N GLU A 260 -12.86 -0.70 14.15
CA GLU A 260 -12.73 0.02 15.41
C GLU A 260 -13.95 -0.19 16.31
N CYS A 261 -15.17 -0.19 15.75
CA CYS A 261 -16.36 -0.51 16.53
C CYS A 261 -16.32 -1.93 17.12
N PHE A 262 -15.87 -2.91 16.33
CA PHE A 262 -15.69 -4.28 16.81
C PHE A 262 -14.66 -4.35 17.94
N ALA A 263 -13.48 -3.74 17.76
CA ALA A 263 -12.41 -3.76 18.76
C ALA A 263 -12.90 -3.16 20.08
N VAL A 264 -13.51 -1.97 20.05
CA VAL A 264 -14.05 -1.30 21.23
C VAL A 264 -15.09 -2.16 21.96
N LEU A 265 -16.02 -2.78 21.24
CA LEU A 265 -17.06 -3.59 21.85
C LEU A 265 -16.48 -4.85 22.52
N VAL A 266 -15.62 -5.59 21.81
CA VAL A 266 -15.03 -6.83 22.33
C VAL A 266 -14.11 -6.55 23.52
N GLU A 267 -13.23 -5.56 23.41
CA GLU A 267 -12.32 -5.18 24.48
C GLU A 267 -13.06 -4.67 25.71
N SER A 268 -14.14 -3.90 25.53
CA SER A 268 -14.97 -3.46 26.66
C SER A 268 -15.53 -4.63 27.47
N VAL A 269 -15.94 -5.71 26.79
CA VAL A 269 -16.44 -6.94 27.44
C VAL A 269 -15.32 -7.67 28.17
N ILE A 270 -14.14 -7.80 27.55
CA ILE A 270 -12.96 -8.41 28.17
C ILE A 270 -12.55 -7.65 29.43
N ILE A 271 -12.40 -6.34 29.34
CA ILE A 271 -12.04 -5.45 30.46
C ILE A 271 -13.09 -5.56 31.57
N TYR A 272 -14.38 -5.51 31.22
CA TYR A 272 -15.49 -5.67 32.17
C TYR A 272 -15.39 -6.99 32.95
N LYS A 273 -15.18 -8.11 32.25
CA LYS A 273 -15.16 -9.43 32.87
C LYS A 273 -13.89 -9.69 33.68
N LEU A 274 -12.72 -9.31 33.16
CA LEU A 274 -11.43 -9.57 33.83
C LEU A 274 -11.22 -8.66 35.04
N LEU A 275 -11.57 -7.37 34.93
CA LEU A 275 -11.36 -6.40 36.01
C LEU A 275 -12.55 -6.30 36.97
N LYS A 276 -13.70 -6.91 36.65
CA LYS A 276 -14.94 -6.90 37.47
C LYS A 276 -15.42 -5.50 37.83
N ILE A 277 -15.32 -4.56 36.90
CA ILE A 277 -15.74 -3.17 37.06
C ILE A 277 -17.12 -2.92 36.44
N GLU A 278 -17.66 -1.71 36.59
CA GLU A 278 -18.87 -1.31 35.86
C GLU A 278 -18.64 -1.27 34.35
N TYR A 279 -19.59 -1.81 33.57
CA TYR A 279 -19.49 -1.85 32.11
C TYR A 279 -19.29 -0.46 31.48
N LYS A 280 -19.92 0.59 32.02
CA LYS A 280 -19.72 1.98 31.54
C LYS A 280 -18.27 2.44 31.65
N LYS A 281 -17.58 2.06 32.73
CA LYS A 281 -16.15 2.37 32.92
C LYS A 281 -15.31 1.57 31.92
N ALA A 282 -15.62 0.28 31.73
CA ALA A 282 -14.91 -0.59 30.80
C ALA A 282 -15.03 -0.10 29.35
N LEU A 283 -16.23 0.28 28.92
CA LEU A 283 -16.50 0.82 27.59
C LEU A 283 -15.74 2.13 27.35
N LEU A 284 -15.76 3.06 28.31
CA LEU A 284 -15.02 4.32 28.21
C LEU A 284 -13.52 4.07 28.08
N VAL A 285 -12.96 3.17 28.89
CA VAL A 285 -11.53 2.84 28.83
C VAL A 285 -11.16 2.22 27.48
N SER A 286 -11.95 1.26 26.99
CA SER A 286 -11.71 0.64 25.69
C SER A 286 -11.78 1.65 24.54
N MET A 287 -12.78 2.54 24.53
CA MET A 287 -12.87 3.64 23.55
C MET A 287 -11.61 4.51 23.55
N ILE A 288 -11.07 4.84 24.73
CA ILE A 288 -9.88 5.69 24.84
C ILE A 288 -8.62 4.93 24.42
N CYS A 289 -8.47 3.67 24.84
CA CYS A 289 -7.36 2.82 24.40
C CYS A 289 -7.29 2.74 22.87
N ASN A 290 -8.38 2.33 22.25
CA ASN A 290 -8.50 2.16 20.81
C ASN A 290 -8.32 3.50 20.06
N MET A 291 -8.96 4.58 20.52
CA MET A 291 -8.80 5.91 19.90
C MET A 291 -7.34 6.37 19.91
N VAL A 292 -6.63 6.19 21.03
CA VAL A 292 -5.23 6.63 21.15
C VAL A 292 -4.29 5.73 20.35
N SER A 293 -4.45 4.40 20.43
CA SER A 293 -3.63 3.45 19.67
C SER A 293 -3.81 3.64 18.16
N PHE A 294 -5.05 3.80 17.69
CA PHE A 294 -5.36 4.13 16.30
C PHE A 294 -4.75 5.46 15.86
N SER A 295 -4.89 6.52 16.67
CA SER A 295 -4.34 7.85 16.34
C SER A 295 -2.81 7.83 16.23
N ILE A 296 -2.13 7.12 17.13
CA ILE A 296 -0.66 6.95 17.07
C ILE A 296 -0.27 6.14 15.83
N GLY A 297 -1.02 5.08 15.50
CA GLY A 297 -0.81 4.31 14.28
C GLY A 297 -0.91 5.17 13.01
N LEU A 298 -1.92 6.04 12.92
CA LEU A 298 -2.07 7.00 11.82
C LEU A 298 -0.90 7.97 11.74
N LEU A 299 -0.44 8.50 12.89
CA LEU A 299 0.69 9.43 12.95
C LEU A 299 1.99 8.77 12.44
N ILE A 300 2.27 7.53 12.86
CA ILE A 300 3.46 6.79 12.40
C ILE A 300 3.41 6.54 10.89
N ASN A 301 2.25 6.13 10.37
CA ASN A 301 2.06 5.93 8.94
C ASN A 301 2.31 7.24 8.17
N TRP A 302 1.75 8.35 8.64
CA TRP A 302 1.94 9.67 8.04
C TRP A 302 3.42 10.12 8.04
N ILE A 303 4.15 9.93 9.14
CA ILE A 303 5.58 10.25 9.22
C ILE A 303 6.38 9.39 8.23
N THR A 304 6.07 8.10 8.15
CA THR A 304 6.77 7.16 7.26
C THR A 304 6.54 7.51 5.79
N PHE A 305 5.37 8.04 5.43
CA PHE A 305 5.05 8.44 4.07
C PHE A 305 5.63 9.82 3.68
N THR A 306 5.82 10.72 4.65
CA THR A 306 6.24 12.12 4.38
C THR A 306 7.74 12.33 4.41
N LEU A 307 8.52 11.46 5.05
CA LEU A 307 9.98 11.54 5.07
C LEU A 307 10.56 10.78 3.87
N PRO A 308 11.11 11.48 2.86
CA PRO A 308 11.86 10.81 1.81
C PRO A 308 13.14 10.25 2.44
N TYR A 309 13.29 8.93 2.39
CA TYR A 309 14.57 8.27 2.64
C TYR A 309 15.51 8.48 1.45
#